data_AF-A0A852RFV3-F1
#
_entry.id   AF-A0A852RFV3-F1
#
_cell.length_a   1.000
_cell.length_b   1.000
_cell.length_c   1.000
_cell.angle_alpha   90.00
_cell.angle_beta   90.00
_cell.angle_gamma   90.00
#
_symmetry.space_group_name_H-M   'P 1'
#
loop_
_entity.id
_entity.type
_entity.pdbx_description
1 polymer ?
#
loop_
_entity_poly.entity_id
_entity_poly.type
_entity_poly.pdbx_seq_one_letter_code
_entity_poly.pdbx_strand_id
1 'polypeptide(L)'
;MTWTEELARFSLVWLAFLGAGFVMARRQHIAVDILAKALGKVGERIVNGIAIVVVLIVSGVLAVAGAQFAVLASAIKAPATQLPMSVVYGAAAVGFALIFIHGVLNSGFDMAQARKRSTVAAGPEGVSE
;
A
#
# COMPACT_ATOMS: atom_id res chain seq x y z
N MET A 1 -24.68 -25.43 -3.49
CA MET A 1 -23.35 -24.95 -3.06
C MET A 1 -23.11 -25.41 -1.64
N THR A 2 -21.98 -26.05 -1.36
CA THR A 2 -21.63 -26.42 0.01
C THR A 2 -21.04 -25.21 0.74
N TRP A 3 -21.25 -25.12 2.04
CA TRP A 3 -20.71 -24.04 2.87
C TRP A 3 -19.17 -23.98 2.83
N THR A 4 -18.53 -25.15 2.65
CA THR A 4 -17.07 -25.28 2.52
C THR A 4 -16.53 -24.62 1.25
N GLU A 5 -17.23 -24.78 0.13
CA GLU A 5 -16.84 -24.21 -1.16
C GLU A 5 -16.96 -22.67 -1.14
N GLU A 6 -17.99 -22.16 -0.48
CA GLU A 6 -18.19 -20.72 -0.29
C GLU A 6 -17.12 -20.11 0.61
N LEU A 7 -16.78 -20.77 1.73
CA LEU A 7 -15.74 -20.33 2.65
C LEU A 7 -14.34 -20.36 2.00
N ALA A 8 -14.06 -21.36 1.15
CA ALA A 8 -12.82 -21.45 0.41
C ALA A 8 -12.65 -20.24 -0.53
N ARG A 9 -13.71 -19.86 -1.24
CA ARG A 9 -13.71 -18.65 -2.09
C ARG A 9 -13.46 -17.38 -1.29
N PHE A 10 -14.10 -17.22 -0.14
CA PHE A 10 -13.92 -16.04 0.70
C PHE A 10 -12.49 -15.96 1.25
N SER A 11 -11.95 -17.07 1.73
CA SER A 11 -10.57 -17.17 2.19
C SER A 11 -9.58 -16.82 1.08
N LEU A 12 -9.82 -17.29 -0.15
CA LEU A 12 -8.98 -16.97 -1.31
C LEU A 12 -8.97 -15.47 -1.62
N VAL A 13 -10.13 -14.80 -1.55
CA VAL A 13 -10.24 -13.35 -1.76
C VAL A 13 -9.41 -12.60 -0.70
N TRP A 14 -9.55 -12.99 0.57
CA TRP A 14 -8.76 -12.41 1.66
C TRP A 14 -7.25 -12.61 1.46
N LEU A 15 -6.82 -13.83 1.12
CA LEU A 15 -5.42 -14.13 0.85
C LEU A 15 -4.87 -13.33 -0.35
N ALA A 16 -5.67 -13.15 -1.40
CA ALA A 16 -5.26 -12.39 -2.58
C ALA A 16 -5.02 -10.91 -2.22
N PHE A 17 -5.94 -10.27 -1.51
CA PHE A 17 -5.80 -8.85 -1.14
C PHE A 17 -4.73 -8.61 -0.07
N LEU A 18 -4.66 -9.46 0.95
CA LEU A 18 -3.61 -9.37 1.96
C LEU A 18 -2.23 -9.66 1.37
N GLY A 19 -2.13 -10.67 0.50
CA GLY A 19 -0.91 -11.02 -0.22
C GLY A 19 -0.45 -9.89 -1.15
N ALA A 20 -1.37 -9.30 -1.91
CA ALA A 20 -1.08 -8.15 -2.75
C ALA A 20 -0.57 -6.96 -1.92
N GLY A 21 -1.24 -6.65 -0.81
CA GLY A 21 -0.82 -5.58 0.09
C GLY A 21 0.57 -5.82 0.69
N PHE A 22 0.85 -7.04 1.15
CA PHE A 22 2.13 -7.44 1.70
C PHE A 22 3.27 -7.40 0.66
N VAL A 23 3.03 -7.90 -0.55
CA VAL A 23 4.02 -7.87 -1.63
C VAL A 23 4.28 -6.44 -2.07
N MET A 24 3.24 -5.61 -2.20
CA MET A 24 3.38 -4.20 -2.56
C MET A 24 4.16 -3.42 -1.50
N ALA A 25 3.95 -3.73 -0.21
CA ALA A 25 4.73 -3.17 0.88
C ALA A 25 6.22 -3.51 0.79
N ARG A 26 6.58 -4.69 0.27
CA ARG A 26 7.98 -5.15 0.14
C ARG A 26 8.65 -4.79 -1.18
N ARG A 27 7.90 -4.75 -2.27
CA ARG A 27 8.38 -4.50 -3.64
C ARG A 27 7.95 -3.11 -4.11
N GLN A 28 8.17 -2.08 -3.28
CA GLN A 28 7.89 -0.69 -3.63
C GLN A 28 8.39 -0.44 -5.07
N HIS A 29 7.44 -0.21 -5.97
CA HIS A 29 7.57 0.06 -7.40
C HIS A 29 8.91 -0.29 -8.09
N ILE A 30 9.35 -1.54 -8.02
CA ILE A 30 10.63 -1.99 -8.62
C ILE A 30 10.77 -1.58 -10.09
N ALA A 31 9.68 -1.65 -10.86
CA ALA A 31 9.67 -1.22 -12.26
C ALA A 31 9.94 0.28 -12.42
N VAL A 32 9.38 1.10 -11.53
CA VAL A 32 9.63 2.54 -11.51
C VAL A 32 11.05 2.82 -11.04
N ASP A 33 11.56 2.10 -10.04
CA ASP A 33 12.95 2.25 -9.57
C ASP A 33 13.98 1.95 -10.67
N ILE A 34 13.75 0.91 -11.48
CA ILE A 34 14.63 0.57 -12.61
C ILE A 34 14.65 1.71 -13.62
N LEU A 35 13.48 2.26 -13.96
CA LEU A 35 13.38 3.39 -14.86
C LEU A 35 14.05 4.63 -14.25
N ALA A 36 13.77 4.93 -12.99
CA ALA A 36 14.27 6.08 -12.24
C ALA A 36 15.80 6.10 -12.19
N LYS A 37 16.44 4.95 -11.97
CA LYS A 37 17.91 4.80 -11.97
C LYS A 37 18.56 5.16 -13.30
N ALA A 38 17.83 5.07 -14.42
CA ALA A 38 18.35 5.46 -15.74
C ALA A 38 18.39 6.98 -15.96
N LEU A 39 17.68 7.79 -15.14
CA LEU A 39 17.59 9.26 -15.29
C LEU A 39 18.63 10.04 -14.47
N GLY A 40 19.56 9.35 -13.79
CA GLY A 40 20.54 9.97 -12.89
C GLY A 40 19.94 10.44 -11.56
N LYS A 41 20.79 10.94 -10.65
CA LYS A 41 20.44 11.16 -9.22
C LYS A 41 19.25 12.09 -8.98
N VAL A 42 19.10 13.14 -9.79
CA VAL A 42 18.01 14.13 -9.63
C VAL A 42 16.71 13.59 -10.23
N GLY A 43 16.77 12.98 -11.41
CA GLY A 43 15.62 12.35 -12.05
C GLY A 43 15.06 11.20 -11.20
N GLU A 44 15.94 10.37 -10.65
CA GLU A 44 15.56 9.27 -9.75
C GLU A 44 14.75 9.76 -8.55
N ARG A 45 15.20 10.84 -7.90
CA ARG A 45 14.51 11.41 -6.73
C ARG A 45 13.13 11.97 -7.07
N ILE A 46 12.99 12.64 -8.21
CA ILE A 46 11.71 13.20 -8.66
C ILE A 46 10.72 12.08 -9.00
N VAL A 47 11.16 11.10 -9.80
CA VAL A 47 10.31 9.99 -10.24
C VAL A 47 9.84 9.16 -9.05
N ASN A 48 10.74 8.84 -8.11
CA ASN A 48 10.36 8.09 -6.90
C ASN A 48 9.41 8.89 -6.02
N GLY A 49 9.61 10.20 -5.88
CA GLY A 49 8.69 11.08 -5.16
C GLY A 49 7.29 11.07 -5.77
N ILE A 50 7.18 11.20 -7.09
CA ILE A 50 5.90 11.15 -7.82
C ILE A 50 5.25 9.78 -7.64
N ALA A 51 6.01 8.69 -7.77
CA ALA A 51 5.51 7.34 -7.63
C ALA A 51 4.87 7.11 -6.26
N ILE A 52 5.56 7.52 -5.18
CA ILE A 52 5.03 7.43 -3.81
C ILE A 52 3.72 8.20 -3.68
N VAL A 53 3.66 9.44 -4.19
CA VAL A 53 2.44 10.27 -4.12
C VAL A 53 1.28 9.61 -4.85
N VAL A 54 1.51 9.13 -6.08
CA VAL A 54 0.49 8.43 -6.87
C VAL A 54 -0.04 7.21 -6.12
N VAL A 55 0.85 6.44 -5.51
CA VAL A 55 0.50 5.22 -4.80
C VAL A 55 -0.31 5.51 -3.55
N LEU A 56 0.07 6.54 -2.79
CA LEU A 56 -0.72 7.00 -1.64
C LEU A 56 -2.12 7.45 -2.05
N ILE A 57 -2.24 8.23 -3.13
CA ILE A 57 -3.55 8.69 -3.61
C ILE A 57 -4.40 7.50 -4.06
N VAL A 58 -3.87 6.65 -4.94
CA VAL A 58 -4.61 5.52 -5.51
C VAL A 58 -5.00 4.51 -4.43
N SER A 59 -4.08 4.13 -3.55
CA SER A 59 -4.38 3.18 -2.47
C SER A 59 -5.37 3.76 -1.45
N GLY A 60 -5.27 5.05 -1.12
CA GLY A 60 -6.22 5.72 -0.24
C GLY A 60 -7.63 5.78 -0.83
N VAL A 61 -7.76 6.18 -2.10
CA VAL A 61 -9.05 6.21 -2.81
C VAL A 61 -9.66 4.82 -2.90
N LEU A 62 -8.87 3.81 -3.27
CA LEU A 62 -9.36 2.43 -3.38
C LEU A 62 -9.72 1.82 -2.02
N ALA A 63 -9.03 2.18 -0.94
CA ALA A 63 -9.40 1.75 0.40
C ALA A 63 -10.78 2.30 0.81
N VAL A 64 -11.03 3.59 0.56
CA VAL A 64 -12.32 4.23 0.86
C VAL A 64 -13.43 3.66 -0.02
N ALA A 65 -13.20 3.55 -1.34
CA ALA A 65 -14.17 2.99 -2.27
C ALA A 65 -14.50 1.53 -1.93
N GLY A 66 -13.47 0.72 -1.57
CA GLY A 66 -13.66 -0.65 -1.11
C GLY A 66 -14.48 -0.74 0.17
N ALA A 67 -14.25 0.18 1.13
CA ALA A 67 -15.02 0.23 2.37
C ALA A 67 -16.50 0.61 2.10
N GLN A 68 -16.74 1.62 1.25
CA GLN A 68 -18.09 2.00 0.85
C GLN A 68 -18.82 0.85 0.15
N PHE A 69 -18.13 0.13 -0.74
CA PHE A 69 -18.69 -1.03 -1.42
C PHE A 69 -19.01 -2.17 -0.45
N ALA A 70 -18.14 -2.42 0.54
CA ALA A 70 -18.39 -3.40 1.60
C ALA A 70 -19.63 -3.03 2.44
N VAL A 71 -19.80 -1.74 2.78
CA VAL A 71 -21.00 -1.27 3.49
C VAL A 71 -22.25 -1.46 2.64
N LEU A 72 -22.21 -1.11 1.34
CA LEU A 72 -23.35 -1.31 0.44
C LEU A 72 -23.74 -2.79 0.33
N ALA A 73 -22.75 -3.68 0.33
CA ALA A 73 -22.97 -5.13 0.27
C ALA A 73 -23.40 -5.75 1.61
N SER A 74 -23.46 -4.99 2.72
CA SER A 74 -23.81 -5.52 4.04
C SER A 74 -25.24 -6.08 4.12
N ALA A 75 -26.16 -5.54 3.32
CA ALA A 75 -27.54 -6.02 3.23
C ALA A 75 -27.67 -7.36 2.47
N ILE A 76 -26.64 -7.76 1.72
CA ILE A 76 -26.63 -8.96 0.91
C ILE A 76 -25.99 -10.09 1.72
N LYS A 77 -26.70 -11.20 1.89
CA LYS A 77 -26.21 -12.40 2.59
C LYS A 77 -25.76 -13.47 1.60
N ALA A 78 -24.70 -14.17 1.96
CA ALA A 78 -24.21 -15.32 1.23
C ALA A 78 -25.21 -16.50 1.32
N PRO A 79 -25.48 -17.23 0.22
CA PRO A 79 -26.52 -18.26 0.17
C PRO A 79 -26.32 -19.41 1.16
N ALA A 80 -25.09 -19.90 1.34
CA ALA A 80 -24.82 -21.09 2.14
C ALA A 80 -24.52 -20.74 3.61
N THR A 81 -23.64 -19.76 3.84
CA THR A 81 -23.15 -19.39 5.18
C THR A 81 -23.97 -18.30 5.86
N GLN A 82 -24.88 -17.63 5.12
CA GLN A 82 -25.66 -16.47 5.60
C GLN A 82 -24.79 -15.31 6.11
N LEU A 83 -23.49 -15.31 5.83
CA LEU A 83 -22.57 -14.24 6.16
C LEU A 83 -22.87 -13.00 5.30
N PRO A 84 -22.75 -11.79 5.85
CA PRO A 84 -22.91 -10.58 5.05
C PRO A 84 -21.74 -10.46 4.07
N MET A 85 -22.03 -10.12 2.82
CA MET A 85 -21.03 -9.97 1.76
C MET A 85 -20.04 -8.83 2.02
N SER A 86 -20.35 -7.94 2.98
CA SER A 86 -19.40 -6.97 3.53
C SER A 86 -18.09 -7.59 4.00
N VAL A 87 -18.11 -8.82 4.52
CA VAL A 87 -16.90 -9.54 4.97
C VAL A 87 -15.98 -9.87 3.79
N VAL A 88 -16.55 -10.19 2.64
CA VAL A 88 -15.79 -10.56 1.44
C VAL A 88 -15.22 -9.32 0.78
N TYR A 89 -16.06 -8.30 0.58
CA TYR A 89 -15.64 -7.04 -0.06
C TYR A 89 -14.75 -6.19 0.85
N GLY A 90 -14.83 -6.37 2.17
CA GLY A 90 -13.94 -5.75 3.14
C GLY A 90 -12.47 -6.13 2.94
N ALA A 91 -12.20 -7.31 2.35
CA ALA A 91 -10.83 -7.73 2.03
C ALA A 91 -10.10 -6.71 1.13
N ALA A 92 -10.81 -6.14 0.15
CA ALA A 92 -10.25 -5.13 -0.74
C ALA A 92 -9.88 -3.85 0.03
N ALA A 93 -10.80 -3.36 0.87
CA ALA A 93 -10.58 -2.19 1.70
C ALA A 93 -9.36 -2.37 2.61
N VAL A 94 -9.25 -3.52 3.28
CA VAL A 94 -8.12 -3.85 4.15
C VAL A 94 -6.82 -3.96 3.37
N GLY A 95 -6.82 -4.62 2.21
CA GLY A 95 -5.64 -4.76 1.35
C GLY A 95 -5.09 -3.40 0.91
N PHE A 96 -5.95 -2.51 0.41
CA PHE A 96 -5.54 -1.17 -0.01
C PHE A 96 -5.15 -0.27 1.17
N ALA A 97 -5.84 -0.38 2.31
CA ALA A 97 -5.45 0.33 3.52
C ALA A 97 -4.06 -0.08 4.00
N LEU A 98 -3.71 -1.37 3.91
CA LEU A 98 -2.39 -1.87 4.27
C LEU A 98 -1.30 -1.26 3.38
N ILE A 99 -1.55 -1.17 2.07
CA ILE A 99 -0.65 -0.52 1.10
C ILE A 99 -0.47 0.96 1.46
N PHE A 100 -1.57 1.66 1.73
CA PHE A 100 -1.54 3.07 2.10
C PHE A 100 -0.71 3.31 3.36
N ILE A 101 -0.99 2.55 4.43
CA ILE A 101 -0.27 2.66 5.71
C ILE A 101 1.23 2.40 5.51
N HIS A 102 1.59 1.36 4.76
CA HIS A 102 3.00 1.09 4.46
C HIS A 102 3.66 2.21 3.66
N GLY A 103 2.96 2.77 2.67
CA GLY A 103 3.47 3.92 1.89
C GLY A 103 3.72 5.15 2.77
N VAL A 104 2.81 5.45 3.70
CA VAL A 104 2.96 6.58 4.63
C VAL A 104 4.13 6.34 5.59
N LEU A 105 4.23 5.14 6.16
CA LEU A 105 5.33 4.80 7.06
C LEU A 105 6.68 4.89 6.35
N ASN A 106 6.80 4.31 5.15
CA ASN A 106 8.05 4.31 4.40
C ASN A 106 8.50 5.74 4.04
N SER A 107 7.57 6.56 3.51
CA SER A 107 7.88 7.97 3.18
C SER A 107 8.24 8.81 4.42
N GLY A 108 7.63 8.53 5.57
CA GLY A 108 8.00 9.16 6.85
C GLY A 108 9.41 8.80 7.31
N PHE A 109 9.80 7.53 7.19
CA PHE A 109 11.16 7.07 7.53
C PHE A 109 12.23 7.69 6.62
N ASP A 110 11.96 7.81 5.31
CA ASP A 110 12.87 8.44 4.36
C ASP A 110 13.12 9.92 4.71
N MET A 111 12.07 10.66 5.06
CA MET A 111 12.19 12.06 5.47
C MET A 111 12.99 12.21 6.77
N ALA A 112 12.78 11.31 7.73
CA ALA A 112 13.52 11.30 8.99
C ALA A 112 15.03 11.04 8.78
N GLN A 113 15.39 10.11 7.89
CA GLN A 113 16.78 9.83 7.55
C GLN A 113 17.44 10.98 6.78
N ALA A 114 16.71 11.60 5.84
CA ALA A 114 17.21 12.76 5.09
C ALA A 114 17.55 13.94 6.01
N ARG A 115 16.74 14.17 7.05
CA ARG A 115 16.98 15.18 8.09
C ARG A 115 18.21 14.85 8.96
N LYS A 116 18.41 13.57 9.30
CA LYS A 116 19.59 13.13 10.06
C LYS A 116 20.89 13.34 9.27
N ARG A 117 20.90 13.02 7.97
CA ARG A 117 22.07 13.16 7.08
C ARG A 117 22.50 14.62 6.86
N SER A 118 21.54 15.54 6.78
CA SER A 118 21.80 16.98 6.64
C SER A 118 22.32 17.61 7.93
N THR A 119 21.88 17.12 9.10
CA THR A 119 22.40 17.57 10.40
C THR A 119 23.85 17.12 10.63
N VAL A 120 24.21 15.89 10.21
CA VAL A 120 25.58 15.37 10.30
C VAL A 120 26.53 16.09 9.33
N ALA A 121 26.07 16.42 8.12
CA ALA A 121 26.88 17.16 7.14
C ALA A 121 27.13 18.63 7.51
N ALA A 122 26.31 19.22 8.39
CA ALA A 122 26.47 20.58 8.90
C ALA A 122 27.22 20.64 10.25
N GLY A 123 27.76 19.52 10.73
CA GLY A 123 28.58 19.46 11.95
C GLY A 123 29.95 20.11 11.78
N PRO A 124 30.61 20.55 12.87
CA PRO A 124 31.81 21.39 12.85
C PRO A 124 33.08 20.76 12.23
N GLU A 125 33.03 19.50 11.77
CA GLU A 125 34.19 18.80 11.18
C GLU A 125 34.41 19.12 9.68
N GLY A 126 33.51 19.88 9.04
CA GLY A 126 33.64 20.30 7.63
C GLY A 126 34.42 21.59 7.40
N VAL A 127 35.08 22.16 8.42
CA VAL A 127 35.75 23.48 8.35
C VAL A 127 37.29 23.37 8.35
N SER A 128 37.84 22.15 8.40
CA SER A 128 39.30 21.95 8.53
C SER A 128 39.97 21.23 7.34
N GLU A 129 39.47 21.39 6.12
CA GLU A 129 40.21 21.07 4.89
C GLU A 129 40.15 22.22 3.88
#